data_AF-B2D279-F1
#
_entry.id   AF-B2D279-F1
#
_cell.length_a   1.000
_cell.length_b   1.000
_cell.length_c   1.000
_cell.angle_alpha   90.00
_cell.angle_beta   90.00
_cell.angle_gamma   90.00
#
_symmetry.space_group_name_H-M   'P 1'
#
loop_
_entity.id
_entity.type
_entity.pdbx_description
1 polymer ?
#
loop_
_entity_poly.entity_id
_entity_poly.type
_entity_poly.pdbx_seq_one_letter_code
_entity_poly.pdbx_strand_id
1 'polypeptide(L)'
;MMQLLILLLGFCAYEAYGACASNTDASKSLQGTARYFLVKTTAGNKLQCAFVDPPKGGTYTYGGRAGSTMVTFTATFRASGDKIGVSGGQGDVNGQSTLLYSDYDTCDVVKSPTENCELYVRKDKVDGGYDPCCKTKYEGCAKAKGGQSTDLYRADCPGA
;
A
#
# COMPACT_ATOMS: atom_id res chain seq x y z
N MET A 1 12.56 -57.09 -12.77
CA MET A 1 11.95 -56.48 -11.58
C MET A 1 11.76 -55.00 -11.86
N MET A 2 10.51 -54.57 -11.82
CA MET A 2 10.01 -53.30 -12.36
C MET A 2 10.04 -52.22 -11.26
N GLN A 3 10.86 -51.19 -11.49
CA GLN A 3 10.58 -49.75 -11.34
C GLN A 3 9.60 -49.29 -10.23
N LEU A 4 10.05 -48.37 -9.37
CA LEU A 4 9.26 -47.19 -9.04
C LEU A 4 10.15 -46.03 -8.55
N LEU A 5 10.38 -45.08 -9.47
CA LEU A 5 10.86 -43.74 -9.16
C LEU A 5 9.78 -43.03 -8.31
N ILE A 6 10.10 -42.70 -7.06
CA ILE A 6 9.34 -41.73 -6.26
C ILE A 6 10.28 -40.57 -5.93
N LEU A 7 10.56 -39.76 -6.94
CA LEU A 7 11.24 -38.47 -6.87
C LEU A 7 10.62 -37.66 -7.99
N LEU A 8 9.87 -36.60 -7.66
CA LEU A 8 9.29 -35.55 -8.54
C LEU A 8 7.77 -35.34 -8.45
N LEU A 9 7.21 -35.13 -7.25
CA LEU A 9 5.90 -34.45 -7.13
C LEU A 9 5.90 -33.28 -6.12
N GLY A 10 7.06 -32.87 -5.60
CA GLY A 10 7.17 -31.82 -4.59
C GLY A 10 7.40 -30.39 -5.10
N PHE A 11 7.48 -30.15 -6.41
CA PHE A 11 8.04 -28.89 -6.96
C PHE A 11 7.12 -28.09 -7.91
N CYS A 12 5.81 -28.36 -7.98
CA CYS A 12 4.94 -27.64 -8.93
C CYS A 12 3.78 -26.86 -8.29
N ALA A 13 3.72 -26.72 -6.97
CA ALA A 13 2.64 -25.93 -6.32
C ALA A 13 3.00 -24.45 -6.07
N TYR A 14 4.26 -24.03 -6.26
CA TYR A 14 4.68 -22.65 -5.97
C TYR A 14 4.28 -21.64 -7.07
N GLU A 15 3.94 -22.09 -8.28
CA GLU A 15 3.67 -21.19 -9.43
C GLU A 15 2.19 -21.07 -9.81
N ALA A 16 1.26 -21.49 -8.95
CA ALA A 16 -0.17 -21.26 -9.19
C ALA A 16 -0.61 -19.80 -8.93
N TYR A 17 0.25 -18.98 -8.33
CA TYR A 17 0.08 -17.53 -8.29
C TYR A 17 0.91 -16.94 -9.42
N GLY A 18 0.25 -16.62 -10.54
CA GLY A 18 0.90 -15.94 -11.66
C GLY A 18 1.72 -14.74 -11.17
N ALA A 19 2.91 -14.54 -11.76
CA ALA A 19 3.80 -13.46 -11.36
C ALA A 19 3.05 -12.13 -11.35
N CYS A 20 3.07 -11.43 -10.22
CA CYS A 20 2.39 -10.15 -10.07
C CYS A 20 2.90 -9.13 -11.08
N ALA A 21 1.97 -8.62 -11.91
CA ALA A 21 2.25 -7.61 -12.94
C ALA A 21 2.99 -6.39 -12.37
N SER A 22 3.74 -5.70 -13.23
CA SER A 22 4.41 -4.44 -12.88
C SER A 22 3.49 -3.26 -13.19
N ASN A 23 2.47 -3.08 -12.35
CA ASN A 23 1.55 -1.95 -12.44
C ASN A 23 2.05 -0.80 -11.55
N THR A 24 2.73 0.17 -12.14
CA THR A 24 3.39 1.25 -11.39
C THR A 24 3.06 2.64 -11.92
N ASP A 25 1.97 2.82 -12.67
CA ASP A 25 1.57 4.16 -13.12
C ASP A 25 0.94 4.95 -11.95
N ALA A 26 1.72 5.89 -11.40
CA ALA A 26 1.30 6.74 -10.29
C ALA A 26 0.12 7.64 -10.66
N SER A 27 0.03 8.11 -11.91
CA SER A 27 -1.09 8.96 -12.33
C SER A 27 -2.38 8.16 -12.41
N LYS A 28 -2.30 6.88 -12.76
CA LYS A 28 -3.46 5.98 -12.78
C LYS A 28 -3.90 5.56 -11.38
N SER A 29 -2.97 5.24 -10.49
CA SER A 29 -3.27 4.92 -9.08
C SER A 29 -4.03 6.06 -8.37
N LEU A 30 -3.70 7.32 -8.67
CA LEU A 30 -4.33 8.48 -8.06
C LEU A 30 -5.71 8.87 -8.64
N GLN A 31 -6.25 8.12 -9.62
CA GLN A 31 -7.58 8.36 -10.19
C GLN A 31 -8.73 7.72 -9.39
N GLY A 32 -8.42 7.00 -8.31
CA GLY A 32 -9.41 6.38 -7.45
C GLY A 32 -10.42 7.37 -6.86
N THR A 33 -11.65 6.91 -6.62
CA THR A 33 -12.77 7.75 -6.14
C THR A 33 -13.15 7.48 -4.67
N ALA A 34 -12.42 6.58 -4.00
CA ALA A 34 -12.67 6.20 -2.62
C ALA A 34 -11.46 6.49 -1.71
N ARG A 35 -11.71 6.55 -0.39
CA ARG A 35 -10.67 6.60 0.63
C ARG A 35 -9.84 5.32 0.62
N TYR A 36 -8.54 5.47 0.82
CA TYR A 36 -7.61 4.38 1.10
C TYR A 36 -7.09 4.51 2.52
N PHE A 37 -7.05 3.42 3.25
CA PHE A 37 -6.37 3.33 4.54
C PHE A 37 -4.97 2.78 4.35
N LEU A 38 -4.01 3.36 5.04
CA LEU A 38 -2.70 2.75 5.25
C LEU A 38 -2.89 1.61 6.25
N VAL A 39 -2.94 0.37 5.75
CA VAL A 39 -3.20 -0.80 6.60
C VAL A 39 -1.94 -1.32 7.26
N LYS A 40 -0.80 -1.28 6.55
CA LYS A 40 0.51 -1.75 7.01
C LYS A 40 1.62 -0.79 6.59
N THR A 41 2.62 -0.62 7.45
CA THR A 41 3.82 0.16 7.13
C THR A 41 5.07 -0.43 7.79
N THR A 42 6.26 -0.13 7.28
CA THR A 42 7.53 -0.38 7.99
C THR A 42 7.98 0.82 8.84
N ALA A 43 7.25 1.94 8.81
CA ALA A 43 7.53 3.11 9.63
C ALA A 43 7.07 2.90 11.08
N GLY A 44 7.86 3.38 12.05
CA GLY A 44 7.55 3.23 13.48
C GLY A 44 6.62 4.31 14.06
N ASN A 45 6.34 5.39 13.33
CA ASN A 45 5.79 6.63 13.87
C ASN A 45 4.57 7.18 13.09
N LYS A 46 3.81 6.31 12.43
CA LYS A 46 2.58 6.70 11.70
C LYS A 46 1.37 6.73 12.63
N LEU A 47 0.41 7.59 12.31
CA LEU A 47 -0.88 7.64 13.02
C LEU A 47 -1.65 6.34 12.78
N GLN A 48 -2.37 5.87 13.82
CA GLN A 48 -3.37 4.81 13.64
C GLN A 48 -4.49 5.30 12.73
N CYS A 49 -5.18 4.40 12.02
CA CYS A 49 -6.22 4.72 11.04
C CYS A 49 -5.77 5.75 9.99
N ALA A 50 -4.48 5.77 9.65
CA ALA A 50 -3.96 6.68 8.65
C ALA A 50 -4.65 6.44 7.30
N PHE A 51 -5.01 7.53 6.60
CA PHE A 51 -5.78 7.46 5.37
C PHE A 51 -5.37 8.53 4.36
N VAL A 52 -5.74 8.29 3.11
CA VAL A 52 -5.69 9.25 2.00
C VAL A 52 -7.05 9.24 1.29
N ASP A 53 -7.60 10.42 1.05
CA ASP A 53 -8.81 10.63 0.27
C ASP A 53 -8.49 10.90 -1.20
N PRO A 54 -9.44 10.64 -2.12
CA PRO A 54 -9.32 10.94 -3.53
C PRO A 54 -8.83 12.37 -3.79
N PRO A 55 -7.82 12.57 -4.65
CA PRO A 55 -7.34 13.89 -4.96
C PRO A 55 -8.38 14.78 -5.64
N LYS A 56 -8.33 16.08 -5.37
CA LYS A 56 -9.19 17.11 -5.97
C LYS A 56 -8.36 18.33 -6.37
N GLY A 57 -8.39 18.70 -7.65
CA GLY A 57 -7.75 19.92 -8.14
C GLY A 57 -6.24 20.02 -7.85
N GLY A 58 -5.49 18.92 -7.95
CA GLY A 58 -4.04 18.89 -7.68
C GLY A 58 -3.66 18.87 -6.19
N THR A 59 -4.65 18.75 -5.31
CA THR A 59 -4.47 18.54 -3.87
C THR A 59 -5.06 17.20 -3.44
N TYR A 60 -4.63 16.68 -2.31
CA TYR A 60 -5.26 15.54 -1.68
C TYR A 60 -5.36 15.75 -0.16
N THR A 61 -6.36 15.09 0.44
CA THR A 61 -6.56 15.09 1.89
C THR A 61 -6.04 13.79 2.48
N TYR A 62 -5.36 13.87 3.61
CA TYR A 62 -4.87 12.72 4.35
C TYR A 62 -4.95 13.00 5.84
N GLY A 63 -4.78 11.97 6.65
CA GLY A 63 -4.93 12.12 8.08
C GLY A 63 -4.78 10.82 8.83
N GLY A 64 -5.20 10.83 10.07
CA GLY A 64 -5.17 9.67 10.95
C GLY A 64 -5.71 10.02 12.33
N ARG A 65 -5.72 9.03 13.22
CA ARG A 65 -6.19 9.16 14.60
C ARG A 65 -5.08 9.72 15.49
N ALA A 66 -5.35 10.85 16.13
CA ALA A 66 -4.55 11.43 17.20
C ALA A 66 -5.38 11.40 18.50
N GLY A 67 -5.06 10.49 19.40
CA GLY A 67 -5.89 10.22 20.58
C GLY A 67 -7.26 9.67 20.19
N SER A 68 -8.34 10.34 20.61
CA SER A 68 -9.73 9.98 20.29
C SER A 68 -10.26 10.62 19.00
N THR A 69 -9.48 11.47 18.33
CA THR A 69 -9.95 12.32 17.24
C THR A 69 -9.25 12.01 15.93
N MET A 70 -9.96 12.09 14.81
CA MET A 70 -9.36 12.07 13.48
C MET A 70 -8.86 13.47 13.13
N VAL A 71 -7.56 13.59 12.86
CA VAL A 71 -6.97 14.82 12.33
C VAL A 71 -6.83 14.71 10.81
N THR A 72 -7.01 15.81 10.12
CA THR A 72 -6.95 15.87 8.65
C THR A 72 -6.06 17.01 8.19
N PHE A 73 -5.33 16.77 7.10
CA PHE A 73 -4.41 17.70 6.49
C PHE A 73 -4.60 17.67 4.97
N THR A 74 -4.12 18.71 4.29
CA THR A 74 -4.10 18.78 2.84
C THR A 74 -2.67 18.95 2.37
N ALA A 75 -2.34 18.35 1.23
CA ALA A 75 -1.06 18.58 0.56
C ALA A 75 -1.29 18.70 -0.95
N THR A 76 -0.29 19.24 -1.65
CA THR A 76 -0.25 19.24 -3.11
C THR A 76 0.55 18.04 -3.59
N PHE A 77 0.21 17.50 -4.77
CA PHE A 77 0.93 16.38 -5.35
C PHE A 77 1.19 16.57 -6.84
N ARG A 78 2.17 15.84 -7.35
CA ARG A 78 2.44 15.62 -8.77
C ARG A 78 2.79 14.16 -8.99
N ALA A 79 2.31 13.57 -10.07
CA ALA A 79 2.61 12.20 -10.42
C ALA A 79 3.24 12.11 -11.81
N SER A 80 4.23 11.24 -11.97
CA SER A 80 4.88 10.95 -13.24
C SER A 80 5.59 9.60 -13.18
N GLY A 81 5.31 8.73 -14.16
CA GLY A 81 5.81 7.35 -14.14
C GLY A 81 5.38 6.64 -12.86
N ASP A 82 6.35 6.12 -12.11
CA ASP A 82 6.16 5.47 -10.80
C ASP A 82 6.30 6.42 -9.61
N LYS A 83 6.47 7.73 -9.83
CA LYS A 83 6.75 8.69 -8.77
C LYS A 83 5.52 9.51 -8.39
N ILE A 84 5.36 9.70 -7.08
CA ILE A 84 4.39 10.62 -6.48
C ILE A 84 5.19 11.63 -5.65
N GLY A 85 5.30 12.86 -6.15
CA GLY A 85 5.91 13.97 -5.42
C GLY A 85 4.87 14.74 -4.62
N VAL A 86 5.14 14.97 -3.34
CA VAL A 86 4.25 15.68 -2.41
C VAL A 86 4.96 16.89 -1.83
N SER A 87 4.25 18.02 -1.75
CA SER A 87 4.73 19.23 -1.07
C SER A 87 3.61 19.96 -0.32
N GLY A 88 3.99 20.73 0.69
CA GLY A 88 3.08 21.49 1.55
C GLY A 88 2.32 20.62 2.57
N GLY A 89 2.73 19.35 2.74
CA GLY A 89 2.19 18.46 3.76
C GLY A 89 2.80 18.67 5.15
N GLN A 90 2.22 18.02 6.14
CA GLN A 90 2.68 17.89 7.51
C GLN A 90 3.15 16.45 7.76
N GLY A 91 4.11 16.29 8.67
CA GLY A 91 4.71 14.99 8.95
C GLY A 91 5.65 14.53 7.82
N ASP A 92 5.70 13.22 7.60
CA ASP A 92 6.69 12.56 6.74
C ASP A 92 6.21 12.29 5.31
N VAL A 93 5.11 12.95 4.89
CA VAL A 93 4.55 12.80 3.54
C VAL A 93 5.27 13.63 2.49
N ASN A 94 6.01 14.69 2.88
CA ASN A 94 6.72 15.55 1.93
C ASN A 94 7.89 14.81 1.29
N GLY A 95 8.09 15.04 -0.01
CA GLY A 95 9.14 14.42 -0.80
C GLY A 95 8.58 13.49 -1.88
N GLN A 96 9.41 12.56 -2.36
CA GLN A 96 9.07 11.68 -3.46
C GLN A 96 8.83 10.26 -2.97
N SER A 97 7.61 9.77 -3.18
CA SER A 97 7.27 8.35 -3.04
C SER A 97 7.39 7.62 -4.37
N THR A 98 7.58 6.30 -4.30
CA THR A 98 7.59 5.41 -5.46
C THR A 98 6.45 4.40 -5.35
N LEU A 99 5.58 4.32 -6.36
CA LEU A 99 4.57 3.28 -6.49
C LEU A 99 5.24 1.97 -6.92
N LEU A 100 5.20 0.98 -6.04
CA LEU A 100 5.79 -0.35 -6.27
C LEU A 100 4.80 -1.29 -6.98
N TYR A 101 3.51 -1.12 -6.71
CA TYR A 101 2.43 -1.87 -7.34
C TYR A 101 1.08 -1.18 -7.09
N SER A 102 0.17 -1.30 -8.05
CA SER A 102 -1.23 -0.92 -7.92
C SER A 102 -2.08 -1.90 -8.73
N ASP A 103 -3.23 -2.32 -8.21
CA ASP A 103 -4.24 -2.93 -9.08
C ASP A 103 -5.13 -1.87 -9.77
N TYR A 104 -4.88 -0.59 -9.44
CA TYR A 104 -5.63 0.60 -9.84
C TYR A 104 -7.10 0.62 -9.38
N ASP A 105 -7.47 -0.23 -8.41
CA ASP A 105 -8.86 -0.32 -7.93
C ASP A 105 -8.97 -0.53 -6.42
N THR A 106 -8.26 -1.50 -5.83
CA THR A 106 -8.46 -1.92 -4.44
C THR A 106 -7.27 -1.67 -3.55
N CYS A 107 -6.05 -1.58 -4.08
CA CYS A 107 -4.86 -1.41 -3.26
C CYS A 107 -3.66 -0.82 -4.01
N ASP A 108 -2.80 -0.15 -3.24
CA ASP A 108 -1.52 0.38 -3.68
C ASP A 108 -0.41 -0.03 -2.71
N VAL A 109 0.76 -0.33 -3.26
CA VAL A 109 1.98 -0.54 -2.49
C VAL A 109 2.95 0.56 -2.84
N VAL A 110 3.32 1.35 -1.85
CA VAL A 110 4.13 2.55 -2.02
C VAL A 110 5.39 2.43 -1.17
N LYS A 111 6.51 2.91 -1.72
CA LYS A 111 7.67 3.26 -0.93
C LYS A 111 7.65 4.76 -0.66
N SER A 112 7.47 5.14 0.59
CA SER A 112 7.42 6.53 1.05
C SER A 112 8.75 7.29 0.84
N PRO A 113 8.78 8.62 1.02
CA PRO A 113 10.01 9.41 0.85
C PRO A 113 11.12 9.05 1.84
N THR A 114 10.76 8.45 2.97
CA THR A 114 11.70 7.94 4.00
C THR A 114 12.04 6.46 3.79
N GLU A 115 11.86 5.97 2.57
CA GLU A 115 12.10 4.60 2.12
C GLU A 115 11.24 3.53 2.83
N ASN A 116 10.21 3.90 3.61
CA ASN A 116 9.34 2.92 4.27
C ASN A 116 8.33 2.32 3.30
N CYS A 117 8.07 1.02 3.42
CA CYS A 117 7.07 0.32 2.62
C CYS A 117 5.70 0.55 3.25
N GLU A 118 4.71 0.87 2.41
CA GLU A 118 3.37 1.24 2.80
C GLU A 118 2.37 0.45 1.94
N LEU A 119 1.39 -0.19 2.58
CA LEU A 119 0.27 -0.85 1.92
C LEU A 119 -0.99 -0.03 2.17
N TYR A 120 -1.53 0.55 1.10
CA TYR A 120 -2.79 1.26 1.09
C TYR A 120 -3.87 0.36 0.52
N VAL A 121 -5.04 0.31 1.17
CA VAL A 121 -6.18 -0.50 0.75
C VAL A 121 -7.44 0.36 0.76
N ARG A 122 -8.25 0.24 -0.30
CA ARG A 122 -9.51 0.93 -0.42
C ARG A 122 -10.43 0.58 0.74
N LYS A 123 -11.14 1.56 1.27
CA LYS A 123 -11.90 1.45 2.54
C LYS A 123 -12.85 0.25 2.64
N ASP A 124 -13.51 -0.14 1.55
CA ASP A 124 -14.47 -1.24 1.46
C ASP A 124 -13.81 -2.61 1.18
N LYS A 125 -12.48 -2.65 1.10
CA LYS A 125 -11.68 -3.84 0.77
C LYS A 125 -10.69 -4.23 1.86
N VAL A 126 -10.59 -3.44 2.94
CA VAL A 126 -9.68 -3.66 4.08
C VAL A 126 -9.84 -5.02 4.74
N ASP A 127 -11.05 -5.61 4.71
CA ASP A 127 -11.34 -6.95 5.26
C ASP A 127 -11.02 -8.11 4.31
N GLY A 128 -9.99 -7.94 3.46
CA GLY A 128 -9.46 -9.01 2.60
C GLY A 128 -10.04 -9.06 1.19
N GLY A 129 -10.65 -7.98 0.72
CA GLY A 129 -11.23 -7.88 -0.62
C GLY A 129 -10.31 -7.30 -1.69
N TYR A 130 -9.01 -7.13 -1.41
CA TYR A 130 -8.04 -6.48 -2.30
C TYR A 130 -7.13 -7.47 -3.02
N ASP A 131 -6.48 -7.02 -4.09
CA ASP A 131 -5.60 -7.86 -4.92
C ASP A 131 -4.46 -8.50 -4.09
N PRO A 132 -4.31 -9.85 -4.10
CA PRO A 132 -3.25 -10.55 -3.38
C PRO A 132 -1.82 -10.08 -3.72
N CYS A 133 -1.60 -9.55 -4.92
CA CYS A 133 -0.33 -9.01 -5.35
C CYS A 133 0.12 -7.80 -4.53
N CYS A 134 -0.81 -7.00 -3.99
CA CYS A 134 -0.43 -5.93 -3.06
C CYS A 134 0.21 -6.48 -1.79
N LYS A 135 -0.30 -7.60 -1.25
CA LYS A 135 0.33 -8.27 -0.10
C LYS A 135 1.72 -8.79 -0.48
N THR A 136 1.84 -9.50 -1.60
CA THR A 136 3.12 -10.04 -2.07
C THR A 136 4.18 -8.95 -2.28
N LYS A 137 3.80 -7.84 -2.93
CA LYS A 137 4.72 -6.72 -3.20
C LYS A 137 5.11 -5.97 -1.93
N TYR A 138 4.15 -5.77 -1.00
CA TYR A 138 4.44 -5.20 0.31
C TYR A 138 5.42 -6.06 1.10
N GLU A 139 5.17 -7.37 1.20
CA GLU A 139 6.04 -8.30 1.94
C GLU A 139 7.45 -8.37 1.33
N GLY A 140 7.57 -8.35 0.00
CA GLY A 140 8.86 -8.26 -0.67
C GLY A 140 9.63 -7.00 -0.28
N CYS A 141 8.97 -5.84 -0.29
CA CYS A 141 9.56 -4.58 0.15
C CYS A 141 9.95 -4.62 1.65
N ALA A 142 9.05 -5.08 2.52
CA ALA A 142 9.27 -5.13 3.96
C ALA A 142 10.43 -6.08 4.32
N LYS A 143 10.52 -7.25 3.68
CA LYS A 143 11.64 -8.19 3.85
C LYS A 143 12.99 -7.55 3.50
N ALA A 144 13.06 -6.77 2.43
CA ALA A 144 14.27 -6.03 2.07
C ALA A 144 14.68 -4.98 3.13
N LYS A 145 13.78 -4.63 4.05
CA LYS A 145 14.02 -3.73 5.20
C LYS A 145 14.15 -4.46 6.55
N GLY A 146 14.34 -5.78 6.56
CA GLY A 146 14.45 -6.57 7.79
C GLY A 146 13.12 -7.09 8.35
N GLY A 147 12.02 -6.95 7.61
CA GLY A 147 10.75 -7.65 7.88
C GLY A 147 9.87 -7.04 8.97
N GLN A 148 10.30 -5.96 9.63
CA GLN A 148 9.47 -5.27 10.63
C GLN A 148 8.31 -4.54 9.97
N SER A 149 7.09 -4.76 10.47
CA SER A 149 5.85 -4.21 9.95
C SER A 149 4.93 -3.83 11.10
N THR A 150 4.23 -2.72 10.95
CA THR A 150 3.24 -2.19 11.90
C THR A 150 1.88 -2.18 11.23
N ASP A 151 0.88 -2.78 11.89
CA ASP A 151 -0.53 -2.65 11.54
C ASP A 151 -1.09 -1.32 12.03
N LEU A 152 -1.70 -0.56 11.12
CA LEU A 152 -2.25 0.76 11.41
C LEU A 152 -3.77 0.82 11.29
N TYR A 153 -4.37 -0.10 10.55
CA TYR A 153 -5.82 -0.21 10.43
C TYR A 153 -6.41 -1.15 11.48
N ARG A 154 -7.60 -0.80 11.98
CA ARG A 154 -8.39 -1.57 12.93
C ARG A 154 -9.87 -1.41 12.56
N ALA A 155 -10.71 -2.38 12.95
CA ALA A 155 -12.14 -2.37 12.65
C ALA A 155 -12.88 -1.15 13.24
N ASP A 156 -12.32 -0.48 14.25
CA ASP A 156 -12.87 0.74 14.84
C ASP A 156 -12.42 2.02 14.13
N CYS A 157 -11.66 1.93 13.02
CA CYS A 157 -11.27 3.10 12.24
C CYS A 157 -12.50 3.75 11.58
N PRO A 158 -12.70 5.08 11.72
CA PRO A 158 -13.92 5.74 11.25
C PRO A 158 -14.07 5.67 9.73
N GLY A 159 -15.25 5.26 9.26
CA GLY A 159 -15.56 5.14 7.83
C GLY A 159 -15.21 3.78 7.20
N ALA A 160 -14.94 2.76 8.03
CA ALA A 160 -15.16 1.35 7.70
C ALA A 160 -16.64 1.10 7.39
#